data_AF-A0A858RRU0-F1
#
_entry.id   AF-A0A858RRU0-F1
#
_cell.length_a   1.000
_cell.length_b   1.000
_cell.length_c   1.000
_cell.angle_alpha   90.00
_cell.angle_beta   90.00
_cell.angle_gamma   90.00
#
_symmetry.space_group_name_H-M   'P 1'
#
loop_
_entity.id
_entity.type
_entity.pdbx_description
1 polymer ?
#
loop_
_entity_poly.entity_id
_entity_poly.type
_entity_poly.pdbx_seq_one_letter_code
_entity_poly.pdbx_strand_id
1 'polypeptide(L)'
;MTKSYSVRGGTYHPMPVDEAIYHVESGTASWYDESSFFGLKRGQTSLGEKVMPWHLIAAHKTLPLPCMVQVTNLQNGKSVKCRVNDRGPFIGDRIIDLSPRAAKKIGFRDEGLAEVEVKVLSVGDGSYKRTAKKKWFFGLF
;
A
#
# COMPACT_ATOMS: atom_id res chain seq x y z
N MET A 1 5.70 6.58 10.04
CA MET A 1 5.73 5.66 11.18
C MET A 1 6.48 4.39 10.78
N THR A 2 7.70 4.27 11.28
CA THR A 2 8.59 3.09 11.12
C THR A 2 8.68 2.26 12.40
N LYS A 3 7.90 2.59 13.43
CA LYS A 3 7.90 1.90 14.71
C LYS A 3 7.41 0.46 14.55
N SER A 4 8.18 -0.49 15.07
CA SER A 4 7.77 -1.90 15.18
C SER A 4 6.45 -2.04 15.93
N TYR A 5 5.66 -3.04 15.55
CA TYR A 5 4.36 -3.30 16.16
C TYR A 5 4.07 -4.80 16.19
N SER A 6 3.19 -5.22 17.10
CA SER A 6 2.78 -6.62 17.25
C SER A 6 1.28 -6.74 17.10
N VAL A 7 0.83 -7.76 16.38
CA VAL A 7 -0.59 -8.02 16.10
C VAL A 7 -0.77 -9.51 15.82
N ARG A 8 -1.83 -10.11 16.38
CA ARG A 8 -2.13 -11.55 16.23
C ARG A 8 -0.94 -12.48 16.55
N GLY A 9 -0.12 -12.12 17.54
CA GLY A 9 1.06 -12.89 17.94
C GLY A 9 2.28 -12.75 17.02
N GLY A 10 2.17 -12.05 15.89
CA GLY A 10 3.30 -11.69 15.02
C GLY A 10 3.89 -10.33 15.37
N THR A 11 5.20 -10.19 15.24
CA THR A 11 5.92 -8.91 15.37
C THR A 11 6.43 -8.49 14.00
N TYR A 12 6.14 -7.23 13.64
CA TYR A 12 6.46 -6.66 12.33
C TYR A 12 7.39 -5.47 12.48
N HIS A 13 8.38 -5.41 11.58
CA HIS A 13 9.39 -4.36 11.54
C HIS A 13 9.23 -3.58 10.24
N PRO A 14 8.68 -2.36 10.30
CA PRO A 14 8.60 -1.54 9.10
C PRO A 14 9.99 -1.23 8.53
N MET A 15 10.08 -1.23 7.21
CA MET A 15 11.30 -0.95 6.46
C MET A 15 11.80 0.48 6.78
N PRO A 16 13.12 0.71 6.84
CA PRO A 16 13.68 2.06 6.89
C PRO A 16 13.26 2.91 5.68
N VAL A 17 13.07 4.21 5.89
CA VAL A 17 12.59 5.11 4.83
C VAL A 17 13.52 5.14 3.62
N ASP A 18 14.83 5.13 3.86
CA ASP A 18 15.86 5.25 2.81
C ASP A 18 15.93 3.99 1.91
N GLU A 19 15.52 2.83 2.43
CA GLU A 19 15.35 1.61 1.66
C GLU A 19 14.00 1.61 0.94
N ALA A 20 12.92 1.99 1.65
CA ALA A 20 11.56 1.93 1.14
C ALA A 20 11.35 2.76 -0.12
N ILE A 21 12.02 3.91 -0.28
CA ILE A 21 11.89 4.75 -1.49
C ILE A 21 12.39 4.08 -2.78
N TYR A 22 13.11 2.97 -2.69
CA TYR A 22 13.56 2.17 -3.84
C TYR A 22 12.85 0.81 -3.93
N HIS A 23 11.94 0.52 -3.00
CA HIS A 23 11.33 -0.80 -2.85
C HIS A 23 10.39 -1.14 -4.01
N VAL A 24 10.57 -2.35 -4.52
CA VAL A 24 9.68 -3.03 -5.47
C VAL A 24 9.53 -4.47 -5.00
N GLU A 25 8.29 -4.94 -4.92
CA GLU A 25 7.98 -6.33 -4.60
C GLU A 25 6.84 -6.84 -5.46
N SER A 26 6.71 -8.16 -5.54
CA SER A 26 5.59 -8.81 -6.21
C SER A 26 5.02 -9.92 -5.34
N GLY A 27 3.72 -10.17 -5.50
CA GLY A 27 3.01 -11.22 -4.77
C GLY A 27 1.51 -11.00 -4.78
N THR A 28 0.81 -11.80 -3.99
CA THR A 28 -0.65 -11.80 -3.96
C THR A 28 -1.20 -10.56 -3.25
N ALA A 29 -2.07 -9.82 -3.94
CA ALA A 29 -2.93 -8.80 -3.37
C ALA A 29 -4.31 -9.36 -3.02
N SER A 30 -4.94 -8.77 -2.01
CA SER A 30 -6.38 -8.86 -1.84
C SER A 30 -7.01 -7.48 -1.70
N TRP A 31 -8.30 -7.43 -1.39
CA TRP A 31 -8.98 -6.18 -1.08
C TRP A 31 -9.86 -6.36 0.14
N TYR A 32 -10.07 -5.26 0.87
CA TYR A 32 -10.84 -5.26 2.10
C TYR A 32 -11.94 -4.20 2.06
N ASP A 33 -13.05 -4.49 2.73
CA ASP A 33 -14.06 -3.50 3.06
C ASP A 33 -13.85 -3.05 4.51
N GLU A 34 -13.40 -1.81 4.70
CA GLU A 34 -13.23 -1.22 6.04
C GLU A 34 -14.56 -0.71 6.61
N SER A 35 -15.67 -0.90 5.91
CA SER A 35 -16.98 -0.58 6.42
C SER A 35 -17.56 -1.72 7.26
N SER A 36 -18.21 -1.37 8.35
CA SER A 36 -18.94 -2.28 9.24
C SER A 36 -20.41 -1.90 9.27
N PHE A 37 -21.25 -2.81 9.76
CA PHE A 37 -22.71 -2.63 9.83
C PHE A 37 -23.29 -2.26 8.45
N PHE A 38 -23.12 -3.13 7.45
CA PHE A 38 -23.64 -2.94 6.08
C PHE A 38 -23.24 -1.59 5.42
N GLY A 39 -22.05 -1.07 5.72
CA GLY A 39 -21.59 0.20 5.13
C GLY A 39 -21.91 1.45 5.95
N LEU A 40 -22.69 1.35 7.04
CA LEU A 40 -23.10 2.52 7.82
C LEU A 40 -22.00 3.06 8.75
N LYS A 41 -21.05 2.22 9.18
CA LYS A 41 -19.91 2.63 10.02
C LYS A 41 -18.62 2.48 9.24
N ARG A 42 -17.83 3.55 9.20
CA ARG A 42 -16.54 3.58 8.50
C ARG A 42 -15.41 3.29 9.47
N GLY A 43 -14.49 2.42 9.05
CA GLY A 43 -13.25 2.13 9.76
C GLY A 43 -12.33 3.34 9.87
N GLN A 44 -11.32 3.16 10.72
CA GLN A 44 -10.17 4.03 10.82
C GLN A 44 -8.94 3.21 10.45
N THR A 45 -8.04 3.82 9.69
CA THR A 45 -6.75 3.21 9.40
C THR A 45 -5.85 3.21 10.62
N SER A 46 -4.71 2.52 10.56
CA SER A 46 -3.66 2.55 11.59
C SER A 46 -3.10 3.96 11.85
N LEU A 47 -3.33 4.93 10.95
CA LEU A 47 -3.02 6.34 11.16
C LEU A 47 -4.19 7.16 11.76
N GLY A 48 -5.34 6.53 12.01
CA GLY A 48 -6.57 7.18 12.50
C GLY A 48 -7.37 7.90 11.42
N GLU A 49 -7.00 7.74 10.14
CA GLU A 49 -7.69 8.40 9.02
C GLU A 49 -9.06 7.75 8.78
N LYS A 50 -10.12 8.54 8.61
CA LYS A 50 -11.44 8.03 8.23
C LYS A 50 -11.40 7.47 6.81
N VAL A 51 -11.83 6.23 6.62
CA VAL A 51 -11.90 5.62 5.30
C VAL A 51 -13.16 6.02 4.54
N MET A 52 -12.99 6.36 3.27
CA MET A 52 -14.08 6.76 2.38
C MET A 52 -14.14 5.86 1.13
N PRO A 53 -15.33 5.50 0.58
CA PRO A 53 -15.46 4.61 -0.58
C PRO A 53 -14.72 5.08 -1.85
N TRP A 54 -14.45 6.39 -1.96
CA TRP A 54 -13.72 6.96 -3.08
C TRP A 54 -12.20 6.98 -2.90
N HIS A 55 -11.69 6.62 -1.71
CA HIS A 55 -10.25 6.59 -1.45
C HIS A 55 -9.57 5.48 -2.24
N LEU A 56 -8.38 5.80 -2.76
CA LEU A 56 -7.45 4.82 -3.32
C LEU A 56 -6.38 4.56 -2.26
N ILE A 57 -6.77 3.78 -1.26
CA ILE A 57 -5.93 3.42 -0.12
C ILE A 57 -5.58 1.94 -0.12
N ALA A 58 -4.58 1.58 0.68
CA ALA A 58 -4.08 0.24 0.87
C ALA A 58 -3.51 0.01 2.28
N ALA A 59 -3.48 -1.25 2.69
CA ALA A 59 -2.79 -1.74 3.88
C ALA A 59 -1.54 -2.54 3.50
N HIS A 60 -0.44 -2.33 4.24
CA HIS A 60 0.81 -3.08 4.05
C HIS A 60 1.50 -3.40 5.39
N LYS A 61 2.10 -4.60 5.51
CA LYS A 61 2.75 -5.12 6.72
C LYS A 61 3.93 -4.25 7.15
N THR A 62 4.88 -4.00 6.25
CA THR A 62 6.19 -3.40 6.58
C THR A 62 6.57 -2.12 5.83
N LEU A 63 5.89 -1.69 4.77
CA LEU A 63 6.13 -0.36 4.20
C LEU A 63 5.92 0.76 5.24
N PRO A 64 6.75 1.82 5.24
CA PRO A 64 6.52 2.95 6.13
C PRO A 64 5.17 3.61 5.86
N LEU A 65 4.45 3.99 6.91
CA LEU A 65 3.21 4.74 6.77
C LEU A 65 3.40 6.24 7.05
N PRO A 66 2.73 7.14 6.33
CA PRO A 66 2.10 6.88 5.05
C PRO A 66 3.15 6.75 3.95
N CYS A 67 2.81 6.03 2.88
CA CYS A 67 3.57 6.08 1.63
C CYS A 67 2.62 6.08 0.43
N MET A 68 3.15 6.39 -0.75
CA MET A 68 2.46 6.29 -2.03
C MET A 68 3.10 5.17 -2.82
N VAL A 69 2.30 4.24 -3.33
CA VAL A 69 2.74 3.12 -4.17
C VAL A 69 2.02 3.15 -5.50
N GLN A 70 2.64 2.58 -6.52
CA GLN A 70 1.97 2.11 -7.73
C GLN A 70 1.78 0.61 -7.61
N VAL A 71 0.55 0.15 -7.78
CA VAL A 71 0.20 -1.28 -7.79
C VAL A 71 -0.22 -1.64 -9.19
N THR A 72 0.43 -2.64 -9.77
CA THR A 72 0.17 -3.13 -11.13
C THR A 72 -0.35 -4.55 -11.04
N ASN A 73 -1.54 -4.82 -11.60
CA ASN A 73 -2.02 -6.18 -11.77
C ASN A 73 -1.23 -6.85 -12.90
N LEU A 74 -0.51 -7.93 -12.57
CA LEU A 74 0.40 -8.60 -13.49
C LEU A 74 -0.34 -9.39 -14.58
N GLN A 75 -1.60 -9.75 -14.36
CA GLN A 75 -2.39 -10.49 -15.35
C GLN A 75 -2.90 -9.61 -16.50
N ASN A 76 -3.15 -8.32 -16.24
CA ASN A 76 -3.77 -7.42 -17.22
C ASN A 76 -3.00 -6.13 -17.47
N GLY A 77 -1.89 -5.90 -16.78
CA GLY A 77 -1.02 -4.73 -16.91
C GLY A 77 -1.61 -3.41 -16.41
N LYS A 78 -2.84 -3.40 -15.87
CA LYS A 78 -3.47 -2.19 -15.32
C LYS A 78 -2.80 -1.80 -14.01
N SER A 79 -2.62 -0.50 -13.81
CA SER A 79 -2.03 0.03 -12.57
C SER A 79 -2.84 1.13 -11.92
N VAL A 80 -2.65 1.29 -10.61
CA VAL A 80 -3.26 2.35 -9.80
C VAL A 80 -2.23 2.87 -8.79
N LYS A 81 -2.25 4.19 -8.54
CA LYS A 81 -1.51 4.80 -7.44
C LYS A 81 -2.37 4.81 -6.19
N CYS A 82 -1.83 4.28 -5.09
CA CYS A 82 -2.53 4.12 -3.82
C CYS A 82 -1.71 4.70 -2.67
N ARG A 83 -2.41 5.34 -1.73
CA ARG A 83 -1.84 5.72 -0.44
C ARG A 83 -1.86 4.50 0.47
N VAL A 84 -0.71 4.07 0.94
CA VAL A 84 -0.63 3.09 2.03
C VAL A 84 -0.71 3.86 3.34
N ASN A 85 -1.79 3.66 4.08
CA ASN A 85 -2.06 4.34 5.34
C ASN A 85 -2.53 3.38 6.44
N ASP A 86 -2.51 2.06 6.18
CA ASP A 86 -2.94 1.05 7.13
C ASP A 86 -1.98 -0.16 7.20
N ARG A 87 -2.17 -1.02 8.21
CA ARG A 87 -1.39 -2.23 8.47
C ARG A 87 -2.18 -3.49 8.12
N GLY A 88 -1.47 -4.47 7.58
CA GLY A 88 -2.04 -5.71 7.05
C GLY A 88 -1.50 -5.98 5.65
N PRO A 89 -2.01 -6.99 4.92
CA PRO A 89 -2.88 -8.05 5.41
C PRO A 89 -2.19 -8.90 6.48
N PHE A 90 -2.97 -9.61 7.30
CA PHE A 90 -2.46 -10.61 8.25
C PHE A 90 -3.03 -12.01 7.93
N ILE A 91 -3.23 -12.26 6.64
CA ILE A 91 -3.82 -13.49 6.10
C ILE A 91 -2.85 -14.04 5.05
N GLY A 92 -2.32 -15.23 5.32
CA GLY A 92 -1.40 -15.93 4.41
C GLY A 92 -0.18 -15.11 4.02
N ASP A 93 0.24 -15.34 2.78
CA ASP A 93 1.38 -14.74 2.08
C ASP A 93 1.04 -13.43 1.34
N ARG A 94 -0.20 -12.93 1.48
CA ARG A 94 -0.61 -11.67 0.87
C ARG A 94 0.31 -10.52 1.26
N ILE A 95 0.67 -9.70 0.29
CA ILE A 95 1.63 -8.60 0.47
C ILE A 95 0.93 -7.25 0.67
N ILE A 96 -0.22 -7.06 0.01
CA ILE A 96 -0.95 -5.79 0.04
C ILE A 96 -2.46 -6.01 -0.01
N ASP A 97 -3.18 -5.16 0.70
CA ASP A 97 -4.63 -5.18 0.79
C ASP A 97 -5.17 -3.85 0.26
N LEU A 98 -5.92 -3.87 -0.83
CA LEU A 98 -6.41 -2.67 -1.51
C LEU A 98 -7.83 -2.29 -1.07
N SER A 99 -8.15 -1.01 -1.19
CA SER A 99 -9.54 -0.57 -1.16
C SER A 99 -10.36 -1.18 -2.32
N PRO A 100 -11.69 -1.37 -2.16
CA PRO A 100 -12.53 -1.96 -3.20
C PRO A 100 -12.52 -1.15 -4.51
N ARG A 101 -12.28 0.16 -4.42
CA ARG A 101 -12.15 1.05 -5.59
C ARG A 101 -10.82 0.87 -6.32
N ALA A 102 -9.73 0.70 -5.59
CA ALA A 102 -8.42 0.41 -6.18
C ALA A 102 -8.44 -0.95 -6.88
N ALA A 103 -9.00 -1.98 -6.22
CA ALA A 103 -9.18 -3.31 -6.82
C ALA A 103 -10.02 -3.28 -8.09
N LYS A 104 -11.13 -2.50 -8.09
CA LYS A 104 -11.95 -2.31 -9.29
C LYS A 104 -11.17 -1.64 -10.43
N LYS A 105 -10.31 -0.66 -10.12
CA LYS A 105 -9.52 0.05 -11.14
C LYS A 105 -8.51 -0.84 -11.85
N ILE A 106 -7.88 -1.77 -11.12
CA ILE A 106 -6.92 -2.72 -11.71
C ILE A 106 -7.54 -4.10 -12.00
N GLY A 107 -8.87 -4.20 -11.93
CA GLY A 107 -9.65 -5.32 -12.46
C GLY A 107 -9.39 -6.65 -11.77
N PHE A 108 -9.43 -6.67 -10.43
CA PHE A 108 -9.47 -7.92 -9.66
C PHE A 108 -10.52 -7.93 -8.54
N ARG A 109 -11.44 -6.96 -8.52
CA ARG A 109 -12.42 -6.83 -7.43
C ARG A 109 -13.31 -8.07 -7.33
N ASP A 110 -13.76 -8.57 -8.47
CA ASP A 110 -14.75 -9.67 -8.51
C ASP A 110 -14.05 -11.03 -8.32
N GLU A 111 -12.77 -11.12 -8.68
CA GLU A 111 -11.87 -12.25 -8.49
C GLU A 111 -11.38 -12.38 -7.04
N GLY A 112 -11.37 -11.28 -6.30
CA GLY A 112 -10.97 -11.22 -4.88
C GLY A 112 -9.46 -11.15 -4.65
N LEU A 113 -8.68 -11.89 -5.45
CA LEU A 113 -7.22 -11.95 -5.38
C LEU A 113 -6.58 -11.64 -6.74
N ALA A 114 -5.37 -11.10 -6.74
CA ALA A 114 -4.55 -10.95 -7.94
C ALA A 114 -3.06 -10.97 -7.62
N GLU A 115 -2.25 -11.46 -8.57
CA GLU A 115 -0.81 -11.25 -8.54
C GLU A 115 -0.49 -9.81 -8.97
N VAL A 116 0.26 -9.09 -8.13
CA VAL A 116 0.59 -7.68 -8.36
C VAL A 116 2.08 -7.40 -8.19
N GLU A 117 2.54 -6.34 -8.83
CA GLU A 117 3.78 -5.64 -8.46
C GLU A 117 3.43 -4.38 -7.67
N VAL A 118 4.08 -4.18 -6.53
CA VAL A 118 4.00 -2.97 -5.70
C VAL A 118 5.32 -2.22 -5.79
N LYS A 119 5.27 -1.00 -6.32
CA LYS A 119 6.42 -0.09 -6.42
C LYS A 119 6.22 1.14 -5.56
N VAL A 120 7.13 1.42 -4.64
CA VAL A 120 7.08 2.63 -3.82
C VAL A 120 7.44 3.86 -4.66
N LEU A 121 6.61 4.89 -4.59
CA LEU A 121 6.80 6.17 -5.26
C LEU A 121 7.32 7.25 -4.32
N SER A 122 6.84 7.26 -3.08
CA SER A 122 7.27 8.19 -2.05
C SER A 122 6.89 7.72 -0.65
N VAL A 123 7.63 8.14 0.36
CA VAL A 123 7.32 7.92 1.79
C VAL A 123 7.11 9.26 2.49
N GLY A 124 6.09 9.36 3.35
CA GLY A 124 5.73 10.58 4.07
C GLY A 124 4.91 11.58 3.25
N ASP A 125 4.39 12.61 3.93
CA ASP A 125 3.57 13.68 3.36
C ASP A 125 4.18 15.06 3.62
N GLY A 126 3.70 16.07 2.87
CA GLY A 126 4.09 17.47 3.08
C GLY A 126 5.62 17.68 3.03
N SER A 127 6.15 18.40 4.00
CA SER A 127 7.59 18.66 4.16
C SER A 127 8.41 17.41 4.49
N TYR A 128 7.79 16.32 4.92
CA TYR A 128 8.44 15.06 5.26
C TYR A 128 8.45 14.05 4.11
N LYS A 129 7.89 14.41 2.96
CA LYS A 129 7.87 13.54 1.77
C LYS A 129 9.28 13.28 1.26
N ARG A 130 9.61 12.00 1.07
CA ARG A 130 10.85 11.50 0.48
C ARG A 130 10.55 10.72 -0.79
N THR A 131 11.39 10.88 -1.80
CA THR A 131 11.35 10.13 -3.08
C THR A 131 12.74 9.63 -3.41
N ALA A 132 12.85 8.58 -4.21
CA ALA A 132 14.12 8.18 -4.81
C ALA A 132 14.80 9.38 -5.49
N LYS A 133 16.09 9.59 -5.21
CA LYS A 133 16.89 10.61 -5.91
C LYS A 133 16.94 10.26 -7.40
N LYS A 134 16.59 11.21 -8.27
CA LYS A 134 16.86 11.06 -9.71
C LYS A 134 18.38 11.00 -9.89
N LYS A 135 18.91 9.90 -10.44
CA LYS A 135 20.30 9.88 -10.94
C LYS A 135 20.34 10.74 -12.20
N TRP A 136 20.80 11.98 -12.06
CA TRP A 136 21.19 12.79 -13.21
C TRP A 136 22.57 12.29 -13.65
N PHE A 137 22.63 11.54 -14.75
CA PHE A 137 23.88 11.32 -15.44
C PHE A 137 24.26 12.64 -16.13
N PHE A 138 25.07 13.45 -15.48
CA PHE A 138 25.86 14.46 -16.19
C PHE A 138 26.95 13.69 -16.93
N GLY A 139 26.68 13.31 -18.17
CA GLY A 139 27.74 12.89 -19.09
C GLY A 139 28.68 14.07 -19.28
N LEU A 140 29.94 13.92 -18.85
CA LEU A 140 31.02 14.74 -19.34
C LEU A 140 31.13 14.47 -20.85
N PHE A 141 30.84 15.48 -21.65
CA PHE A 141 31.34 15.62 -23.01
C PHE A 141 32.67 16.39 -22.95
#